data_AF-A0A931RGV0-F1
#
_entry.id   AF-A0A931RGV0-F1
#
_cell.length_a   1.000
_cell.length_b   1.000
_cell.length_c   1.000
_cell.angle_alpha   90.00
_cell.angle_beta   90.00
_cell.angle_gamma   90.00
#
_symmetry.space_group_name_H-M   'P 1'
#
loop_
_entity.id
_entity.type
_entity.pdbx_description
1 polymer ?
#
loop_
_entity_poly.entity_id
_entity_poly.type
_entity_poly.pdbx_seq_one_letter_code
_entity_poly.pdbx_strand_id
1 'polypeptide(L)' 'MIMTIKSLSKLDINKKPVVVMPLQEWSKIENALEKLEMLTSSVFKKNIARARKEKRLYSSKEVKKLLKI' A
#
# COMPACT_ATOMS: atom_id res chain seq x y z
N MET A 1 12.34 -17.24 0.09
CA MET A 1 11.16 -17.96 0.62
C MET A 1 10.03 -17.76 -0.38
N ILE A 2 9.72 -18.76 -1.21
CA ILE A 2 8.72 -18.68 -2.27
C ILE A 2 7.36 -19.04 -1.63
N MET A 3 6.46 -18.07 -1.50
CA MET A 3 5.11 -18.34 -0.99
C MET A 3 4.31 -19.06 -2.07
N THR A 4 4.09 -20.36 -1.88
CA THR A 4 3.22 -21.19 -2.72
C THR A 4 1.76 -20.74 -2.52
N ILE A 5 1.22 -19.99 -3.49
CA ILE A 5 -0.18 -19.55 -3.51
C ILE A 5 -1.04 -20.79 -3.73
N LYS A 6 -1.81 -21.19 -2.71
CA LYS A 6 -2.47 -22.51 -2.63
C LYS A 6 -3.64 -22.74 -3.61
N SER A 7 -4.12 -21.75 -4.36
CA SER A 7 -4.99 -22.00 -5.52
C SER A 7 -5.18 -20.74 -6.36
N LEU A 8 -4.28 -20.49 -7.31
CA LEU A 8 -4.57 -19.61 -8.44
C LEU A 8 -5.47 -20.40 -9.41
N SER A 9 -6.77 -20.45 -9.15
CA SER A 9 -7.72 -21.04 -10.09
C SER A 9 -7.98 -20.04 -11.22
N LYS A 10 -7.55 -20.40 -12.44
CA LYS A 10 -8.00 -19.70 -13.65
C LYS A 10 -9.48 -20.00 -13.81
N LEU A 11 -10.31 -18.96 -13.74
CA LEU A 11 -11.74 -19.05 -14.03
C LEU A 11 -12.01 -18.21 -15.27
N ASP A 12 -12.91 -18.64 -16.14
CA ASP A 12 -13.36 -17.80 -17.23
C ASP A 12 -14.68 -17.14 -16.82
N ILE A 13 -14.68 -15.81 -16.69
CA ILE A 13 -15.90 -15.02 -16.48
C ILE A 13 -16.14 -14.22 -17.77
N ASN A 14 -17.29 -14.42 -18.41
CA ASN A 14 -17.65 -13.75 -19.68
C ASN A 14 -16.59 -13.88 -20.78
N LYS A 15 -16.04 -15.09 -20.98
CA LYS A 15 -14.96 -15.40 -21.95
C LYS A 15 -13.65 -14.64 -21.71
N LYS A 16 -13.47 -14.04 -20.53
CA LYS A 16 -12.23 -13.40 -20.11
C LYS A 16 -11.58 -14.25 -19.02
N PRO A 17 -10.29 -14.59 -19.15
CA PRO A 17 -9.58 -15.28 -18.08
C PRO A 17 -9.45 -14.33 -16.90
N VAL A 18 -9.95 -14.75 -15.75
CA VAL A 18 -9.83 -14.03 -14.48
C VAL A 18 -9.03 -14.84 -13.49
N VAL A 19 -8.31 -14.11 -12.63
CA VAL A 19 -7.53 -14.66 -11.54
C VAL A 19 -8.30 -14.40 -10.26
N VAL A 20 -8.69 -15.48 -9.58
CA VAL A 20 -9.30 -15.39 -8.24
C VAL A 20 -8.20 -15.51 -7.20
N MET A 21 -8.18 -14.59 -6.24
CA MET A 21 -7.21 -14.60 -5.15
C MET A 21 -7.85 -14.19 -3.81
N PRO A 22 -7.31 -14.67 -2.68
CA PRO A 22 -7.78 -14.24 -1.36
C PRO A 22 -7.59 -12.73 -1.16
N LEU A 23 -8.58 -12.08 -0.55
CA LEU A 23 -8.56 -10.64 -0.28
C LEU A 23 -7.36 -10.22 0.57
N GLN A 24 -6.92 -11.07 1.51
CA GLN A 24 -5.76 -10.82 2.35
C GLN A 24 -4.46 -10.75 1.54
N GLU A 25 -4.33 -11.57 0.49
CA GLU A 25 -3.16 -11.55 -0.40
C GLU A 25 -3.23 -10.35 -1.35
N TRP A 26 -4.42 -10.02 -1.87
CA TRP A 26 -4.62 -8.81 -2.67
C TRP A 26 -4.24 -7.54 -1.89
N SER A 27 -4.68 -7.42 -0.64
CA SER A 27 -4.36 -6.27 0.21
C SER A 27 -2.85 -6.09 0.42
N LYS A 28 -2.07 -7.18 0.52
CA LYS A 28 -0.61 -7.09 0.61
C LYS A 28 -0.01 -6.51 -0.68
N ILE A 29 -0.54 -6.89 -1.83
CA ILE A 29 -0.09 -6.41 -3.14
C ILE A 29 -0.41 -4.91 -3.29
N GLU A 30 -1.63 -4.49 -2.97
CA GLU A 30 -2.02 -3.06 -3.01
C GLU A 30 -1.10 -2.21 -2.12
N ASN A 31 -0.87 -2.64 -0.88
CA ASN A 31 0.04 -1.93 0.04
C ASN A 31 1.48 -1.85 -0.51
N ALA A 32 1.94 -2.87 -1.23
CA ALA A 32 3.26 -2.86 -1.85
C ALA A 32 3.31 -1.91 -3.05
N LEU A 33 2.26 -1.88 -3.87
CA LEU A 33 2.13 -0.96 -5.01
C LEU A 33 2.07 0.49 -4.55
N GLU A 34 1.28 0.81 -3.52
CA GLU A 34 1.21 2.15 -2.93
C GLU A 34 2.58 2.60 -2.43
N LYS A 35 3.30 1.72 -1.72
CA LYS A 35 4.67 2.01 -1.28
C LYS A 35 5.61 2.27 -2.46
N LEU A 36 5.52 1.47 -3.51
CA LEU A 36 6.34 1.66 -4.71
C LEU A 36 6.01 2.99 -5.39
N GLU A 37 4.73 3.33 -5.52
CA GLU A 37 4.28 4.61 -6.07
C GLU A 37 4.79 5.78 -5.23
N MET A 38 4.66 5.72 -3.89
CA MET A 38 5.24 6.72 -3.00
C MET A 38 6.76 6.87 -3.15
N LEU A 39 7.48 5.76 -3.36
CA LEU A 39 8.94 5.77 -3.50
C LEU A 39 9.39 6.28 -4.87
N THR A 40 8.63 5.99 -5.92
CA THR A 40 8.94 6.33 -7.31
C THR A 40 8.33 7.66 -7.76
N SER A 41 7.36 8.20 -7.01
CA SER A 41 6.73 9.47 -7.30
C SER A 41 7.74 10.60 -7.36
N SER A 42 7.99 11.10 -8.56
CA SER A 42 8.84 12.27 -8.81
C SER A 42 8.24 13.54 -8.17
N VAL A 43 6.91 13.59 -8.06
CA VAL A 43 6.13 14.72 -7.54
C VAL A 43 6.32 14.89 -6.04
N PHE A 44 6.23 13.79 -5.27
CA PHE A 44 6.27 13.87 -3.80
C PHE A 44 7.63 13.54 -3.19
N LYS A 45 8.63 13.16 -3.98
CA LYS A 45 9.98 12.79 -3.50
C LYS A 45 10.58 13.80 -2.54
N LYS A 46 10.49 15.10 -2.84
CA LYS A 46 11.01 16.18 -1.97
C LYS A 46 10.23 16.29 -0.67
N ASN A 47 8.90 16.22 -0.72
CA ASN A 47 8.03 16.33 0.45
C ASN A 47 8.17 15.12 1.39
N ILE A 48 8.26 13.91 0.82
CA ILE A 48 8.51 12.67 1.57
C ILE A 48 9.90 12.70 2.22
N ALA A 49 10.93 13.12 1.49
CA ALA A 49 12.28 13.26 2.06
C ALA A 49 12.32 14.30 3.18
N ARG A 50 11.60 15.41 3.03
CA ARG A 50 11.45 16.44 4.07
C ARG A 50 10.74 15.89 5.31
N ALA A 51 9.57 15.26 5.15
CA ALA A 51 8.82 14.66 6.26
C ALA A 51 9.63 13.59 7.01
N ARG A 52 10.41 12.77 6.30
CA ARG A 52 11.31 11.76 6.89
C ARG A 52 12.45 12.38 7.70
N LYS A 53 13.01 13.52 7.25
CA LYS A 53 14.04 14.27 8.00
C LYS A 53 13.46 14.96 9.22
N GLU A 54 12.26 15.53 9.10
CA GLU A 54 11.62 16.27 10.18
C GLU A 54 11.22 15.36 11.35
N LYS A 55 10.92 14.07 11.09
CA LYS A 55 10.73 12.97 12.07
C LYS A 55 10.23 13.42 13.45
N ARG A 56 9.20 14.27 13.48
CA ARG A 56 8.50 14.65 14.71
C ARG A 56 7.53 13.53 15.02
N LEU A 57 7.90 12.70 15.99
CA LEU A 57 6.98 11.73 16.57
C LEU A 57 5.97 12.51 17.41
N TYR A 58 4.82 12.80 16.83
CA TYR A 58 3.71 13.36 17.58
C TYR A 58 2.95 12.24 18.27
N SER A 59 2.64 12.42 19.56
CA SER A 59 1.68 11.60 20.27
C SER A 59 0.28 11.76 19.66
N SER A 60 -0.58 10.75 19.85
CA SER A 60 -1.97 10.81 19.36
C SER A 60 -2.73 12.05 19.85
N LYS A 61 -2.40 12.56 21.05
CA LYS A 61 -2.98 13.79 21.62
C LYS A 61 -2.53 15.05 20.88
N GLU A 62 -1.27 15.11 20.46
CA GLU A 62 -0.72 16.24 19.69
C GLU A 62 -1.25 16.27 18.26
N VAL A 63 -1.39 15.09 17.63
CA VAL A 63 -1.99 14.97 16.29
C VAL A 63 -3.44 15.46 16.28
N LYS A 64 -4.25 15.07 17.27
CA LYS A 64 -5.64 15.55 17.43
C LYS A 64 -5.71 17.07 17.54
N LYS A 65 -4.83 17.67 18.35
CA LYS A 65 -4.76 19.13 18.51
C LYS A 65 -4.36 19.86 17.22
N LEU A 66 -3.44 19.28 16.44
CA LEU A 66 -2.99 19.85 15.16
C LEU A 66 -4.06 19.76 14.07
N LEU A 67 -4.77 18.63 14.01
CA LEU A 67 -5.81 18.39 13.00
C LEU A 67 -7.19 18.96 13.40
N LYS A 68 -7.34 19.44 14.64
CA LYS A 68 -8.61 19.92 15.22
C LYS A 68 -9.71 18.85 15.16
N ILE A 69 -9.32 17.59 15.42
CA ILE A 69 -10.20 16.40 15.48
C ILE A 69 -10.23 15.87 16.91
#